data_AF-A0A026WP11-F1
#
_entry.id   AF-A0A026WP11-F1
#
_cell.length_a   1.000
_cell.length_b   1.000
_cell.length_c   1.000
_cell.angle_alpha   90.00
_cell.angle_beta   90.00
_cell.angle_gamma   90.00
#
_symmetry.space_group_name_H-M   'P 1'
#
loop_
_entity.id
_entity.type
_entity.pdbx_description
1 polymer ?
#
loop_
_entity_poly.entity_id
_entity_poly.type
_entity_poly.pdbx_seq_one_letter_code
_entity_poly.pdbx_strand_id
1 'polypeptide(L)'
;MSQDQPEISLIGVDLDPILIERARERNPRPDRLTFECLDFLSVDRTGETLRKHLTQLDKTRFDVVFCFSITMWIHLNHGDEGLEEFLRRACDLTEMIVVEPQPWRCYRKAARRLRRAGLEAFPLLDELRYTGDTIKHVGDVLTRLCGFEKVTMSARNEWGRMVLIYERRRQS
;
A
#
# COMPACT_ATOMS: atom_id res chain seq x y z
N MET A 1 19.54 -24.47 -16.42
CA MET A 1 18.10 -24.60 -16.76
C MET A 1 17.40 -25.05 -15.50
N SER A 2 16.84 -24.11 -14.74
CA SER A 2 16.20 -24.38 -13.44
C SER A 2 14.68 -24.29 -13.58
N GLN A 3 14.00 -25.17 -12.87
CA GLN A 3 12.60 -25.57 -13.01
C GLN A 3 11.60 -24.45 -12.66
N ASP A 4 10.46 -24.45 -13.39
CA ASP A 4 9.14 -23.86 -13.10
C ASP A 4 9.07 -22.71 -12.07
N GLN A 5 9.68 -21.56 -12.37
CA GLN A 5 9.24 -20.33 -11.70
C GLN A 5 7.80 -20.01 -12.15
N PRO A 6 6.88 -19.72 -11.22
CA PRO A 6 5.53 -19.37 -11.59
C PRO A 6 5.52 -18.05 -12.38
N GLU A 7 4.74 -18.01 -13.46
CA GLU A 7 4.56 -16.80 -14.29
C GLU A 7 4.13 -15.58 -13.45
N ILE A 8 3.36 -15.82 -12.38
CA ILE A 8 2.93 -14.81 -11.41
C ILE A 8 3.12 -15.37 -10.01
N SER A 9 3.79 -14.60 -9.16
CA SER A 9 3.93 -14.82 -7.72
C SER A 9 3.49 -13.57 -6.96
N LEU A 10 2.79 -13.76 -5.84
CA LEU A 10 2.16 -12.70 -5.05
C LEU A 10 2.44 -12.91 -3.57
N ILE A 11 2.66 -11.80 -2.86
CA ILE A 11 2.67 -11.75 -1.40
C ILE A 11 1.64 -10.73 -0.92
N GLY A 12 0.66 -11.19 -0.14
CA GLY A 12 -0.29 -10.34 0.57
C GLY A 12 0.23 -10.01 1.97
N VAL A 13 0.07 -8.77 2.39
CA VAL A 13 0.49 -8.32 3.72
C VAL A 13 -0.66 -7.58 4.39
N ASP A 14 -0.89 -7.89 5.66
CA ASP A 14 -1.86 -7.22 6.52
C ASP A 14 -1.32 -7.17 7.96
N LEU A 15 -1.80 -6.21 8.74
CA LEU A 15 -1.43 -6.05 10.15
C LEU A 15 -2.24 -6.97 11.06
N ASP A 16 -3.43 -7.41 10.63
CA ASP A 16 -4.32 -8.24 11.45
C ASP A 16 -4.00 -9.73 11.30
N PRO A 17 -3.50 -10.41 12.36
CA PRO A 17 -3.13 -11.81 12.30
C PRO A 17 -4.33 -12.73 11.99
N ILE A 18 -5.54 -12.36 12.41
CA ILE A 18 -6.76 -13.14 12.18
C ILE A 18 -7.15 -13.07 10.70
N LEU A 19 -7.01 -11.89 10.07
CA LEU A 19 -7.28 -11.75 8.64
C LEU A 19 -6.27 -12.52 7.80
N ILE A 20 -5.00 -12.53 8.20
CA ILE A 20 -3.95 -13.32 7.54
C ILE A 20 -4.20 -14.82 7.66
N GLU A 21 -4.57 -15.30 8.85
CA GLU A 21 -4.94 -16.70 9.04
C GLU A 21 -6.08 -17.11 8.11
N ARG A 22 -7.17 -16.32 8.08
CA ARG A 22 -8.31 -16.55 7.18
C ARG A 22 -7.92 -16.50 5.70
N ALA A 23 -7.00 -15.60 5.32
CA ALA A 23 -6.50 -15.51 3.96
C ALA A 23 -5.72 -16.76 3.57
N ARG A 24 -4.89 -17.30 4.48
CA ARG A 24 -4.14 -18.55 4.29
C ARG A 24 -5.07 -19.75 4.16
N GLU A 25 -6.08 -19.86 5.04
CA GLU A 25 -7.07 -20.95 4.99
C GLU A 25 -7.86 -21.00 3.68
N ARG A 26 -8.15 -19.83 3.10
CA ARG A 26 -8.97 -19.68 1.89
C ARG A 26 -8.14 -19.56 0.61
N ASN A 27 -6.82 -19.74 0.70
CA ASN A 27 -5.91 -19.53 -0.41
C ASN A 27 -6.00 -20.69 -1.42
N PRO A 28 -6.50 -20.46 -2.65
CA PRO A 28 -6.60 -21.53 -3.65
C PRO A 28 -5.26 -21.87 -4.31
N ARG A 29 -4.21 -21.05 -4.10
CA ARG A 29 -2.92 -21.11 -4.81
C ARG A 29 -1.73 -20.87 -3.86
N PRO A 30 -1.53 -21.69 -2.82
CA PRO A 30 -0.42 -21.52 -1.87
C PRO A 30 0.98 -21.66 -2.50
N ASP A 31 1.08 -22.24 -3.69
CA ASP A 31 2.30 -22.34 -4.49
C ASP A 31 2.75 -21.00 -5.10
N ARG A 32 1.85 -20.02 -5.21
CA ARG A 32 2.09 -18.74 -5.91
C ARG A 32 1.59 -17.50 -5.17
N LEU A 33 0.77 -17.68 -4.14
CA LEU A 33 0.22 -16.60 -3.34
C LEU A 33 0.55 -16.89 -1.89
N THR A 34 1.38 -16.07 -1.27
CA THR A 34 1.68 -16.15 0.16
C THR A 34 1.03 -14.98 0.90
N PHE A 35 0.82 -15.13 2.21
CA PHE A 35 0.27 -14.09 3.05
C PHE A 35 1.13 -13.96 4.31
N GLU A 36 1.48 -12.74 4.70
CA GLU A 36 2.30 -12.47 5.89
C GLU A 36 1.67 -11.40 6.78
N CYS A 37 1.70 -11.65 8.09
CA CYS A 37 1.22 -10.69 9.09
C CYS A 37 2.34 -9.73 9.45
N LEU A 38 2.29 -8.50 8.92
CA LEU A 38 3.34 -7.50 9.12
C LEU A 38 2.72 -6.11 9.34
N ASP A 39 3.33 -5.36 10.26
CA ASP A 39 3.22 -3.90 10.25
C ASP A 39 4.19 -3.35 9.19
N PHE A 40 3.64 -2.93 8.05
CA PHE A 40 4.45 -2.43 6.94
C PHE A 40 5.35 -1.26 7.33
N LEU A 41 4.95 -0.41 8.30
CA LEU A 41 5.76 0.70 8.77
C LEU A 41 6.80 0.30 9.83
N SER A 42 6.71 -0.90 10.42
CA SER A 42 7.81 -1.45 11.23
C SER A 42 9.00 -1.85 10.32
N VAL A 43 10.16 -1.21 10.51
CA VAL A 43 11.26 -1.25 9.51
C VAL A 43 11.95 -2.63 9.47
N ASP A 44 12.33 -3.16 10.63
CA ASP A 44 13.26 -4.30 10.69
C ASP A 44 12.64 -5.59 10.16
N ARG A 45 11.50 -6.00 10.71
CA ARG A 45 10.83 -7.26 10.36
C ARG A 45 10.28 -7.25 8.94
N THR A 46 9.62 -6.17 8.54
CA THR A 46 9.04 -6.05 7.19
C THR A 46 10.11 -6.11 6.12
N GLY A 47 11.24 -5.41 6.33
CA GLY A 47 12.35 -5.45 5.39
C GLY A 47 12.92 -6.85 5.20
N GLU A 48 13.10 -7.60 6.28
CA GLU A 48 13.60 -8.98 6.23
C GLU A 48 12.63 -9.93 5.50
N THR A 49 11.34 -9.92 5.86
CA THR A 49 10.35 -10.81 5.28
C THR A 49 10.17 -10.59 3.77
N LEU A 50 10.07 -9.33 3.34
CA LEU A 50 9.89 -9.00 1.92
C LEU A 50 11.15 -9.30 1.09
N ARG A 51 12.34 -8.99 1.62
CA ARG A 51 13.61 -9.34 0.95
C ARG A 51 13.77 -10.84 0.81
N LYS A 52 13.44 -11.62 1.85
CA LYS A 52 13.47 -13.08 1.80
C LYS A 52 12.56 -13.63 0.69
N HIS A 53 11.35 -13.10 0.55
CA HIS A 53 10.43 -13.49 -0.52
C HIS A 53 11.00 -13.19 -1.91
N LEU A 54 11.59 -11.99 -2.10
CA LEU A 54 12.23 -11.61 -3.36
C LEU A 54 13.43 -12.50 -3.71
N THR A 55 14.30 -12.78 -2.75
CA THR A 55 15.47 -13.65 -2.95
C THR A 55 15.09 -15.08 -3.35
N GLN A 56 13.97 -15.61 -2.83
CA GLN A 56 13.45 -16.93 -3.24
C GLN A 56 13.05 -16.99 -4.72
N LEU A 57 12.75 -15.84 -5.32
CA LEU A 57 12.37 -15.70 -6.72
C LEU A 57 13.50 -15.13 -7.60
N ASP A 58 14.72 -15.02 -7.05
CA ASP A 58 15.88 -14.40 -7.70
C ASP A 58 15.59 -12.94 -8.16
N LYS A 59 14.83 -12.20 -7.34
CA LYS A 59 14.50 -10.79 -7.58
C LYS A 59 15.09 -9.89 -6.51
N THR A 60 15.35 -8.64 -6.88
CA THR A 60 15.78 -7.57 -5.96
C THR A 60 14.68 -6.55 -5.66
N ARG A 61 13.65 -6.50 -6.50
CA ARG A 61 12.45 -5.67 -6.38
C ARG A 61 11.22 -6.41 -6.90
N PHE A 62 10.05 -6.00 -6.43
CA PHE A 62 8.76 -6.43 -6.97
C PHE A 62 8.51 -5.75 -8.32
N ASP A 63 7.96 -6.49 -9.27
CA ASP A 63 7.56 -5.90 -10.55
C ASP A 63 6.45 -4.85 -10.34
N VAL A 64 5.49 -5.15 -9.44
CA VAL A 64 4.38 -4.26 -9.08
C VAL A 64 4.08 -4.33 -7.59
N VAL A 65 3.87 -3.18 -6.95
CA VAL A 65 3.27 -3.07 -5.61
C VAL A 65 1.87 -2.46 -5.69
N PHE A 66 0.91 -3.11 -5.03
CA PHE A 66 -0.48 -2.66 -4.95
C PHE A 66 -0.79 -2.05 -3.58
N CYS A 67 -1.29 -0.82 -3.58
CA CYS A 67 -1.74 -0.09 -2.40
C CYS A 67 -3.23 0.26 -2.53
N PHE A 68 -4.07 -0.78 -2.52
CA PHE A 68 -5.51 -0.61 -2.64
C PHE A 68 -6.16 -0.24 -1.32
N SER A 69 -6.87 0.89 -1.29
CA SER A 69 -7.71 1.24 -0.13
C SER A 69 -6.97 1.22 1.22
N ILE A 70 -5.69 1.60 1.24
CA ILE A 70 -4.86 1.59 2.46
C ILE A 70 -4.33 2.97 2.85
N THR A 71 -4.11 3.87 1.89
CA THR A 71 -3.50 5.21 2.12
C THR A 71 -4.20 6.02 3.20
N MET A 72 -5.54 5.99 3.28
CA MET A 72 -6.27 6.69 4.34
C MET A 72 -5.97 6.15 5.73
N TRP A 73 -5.86 4.83 5.89
CA TRP A 73 -5.61 4.24 7.20
C TRP A 73 -4.20 4.54 7.69
N ILE A 74 -3.22 4.50 6.80
CA ILE A 74 -1.87 4.95 7.11
C ILE A 74 -1.88 6.42 7.54
N HIS A 75 -2.47 7.27 6.70
CA HIS A 75 -2.50 8.72 6.93
C HIS A 75 -3.23 9.09 8.24
N LEU A 76 -4.33 8.42 8.57
CA LEU A 76 -5.07 8.65 9.83
C LEU A 76 -4.29 8.23 11.08
N ASN A 77 -3.50 7.15 11.00
CA ASN A 77 -2.77 6.61 12.16
C ASN A 77 -1.36 7.19 12.33
N HIS A 78 -0.73 7.64 11.25
CA HIS A 78 0.68 8.05 11.24
C HIS A 78 0.92 9.45 10.66
N GLY A 79 -0.13 10.20 10.34
CA GLY A 79 -0.02 11.58 9.86
C GLY A 79 0.51 11.70 8.42
N ASP A 80 0.79 12.94 8.01
CA ASP A 80 1.36 13.22 6.68
C ASP A 80 2.71 12.49 6.51
N GLU A 81 3.56 12.52 7.53
CA GLU A 81 4.90 11.90 7.53
C GLU A 81 4.81 10.37 7.37
N GLY A 82 3.87 9.72 8.05
CA GLY A 82 3.66 8.29 7.89
C GLY A 82 3.12 7.91 6.52
N LEU A 83 2.29 8.75 5.89
CA LEU A 83 1.86 8.54 4.51
C LEU A 83 3.03 8.66 3.52
N GLU A 84 3.88 9.67 3.69
CA GLU A 84 5.08 9.83 2.87
C GLU A 84 6.03 8.65 3.03
N GLU A 85 6.33 8.26 4.27
CA GLU A 85 7.22 7.14 4.56
C GLU A 85 6.69 5.82 3.99
N PHE A 86 5.38 5.58 4.14
CA PHE A 86 4.72 4.42 3.54
C PHE A 86 4.90 4.39 2.01
N LEU A 87 4.61 5.49 1.32
CA LEU A 87 4.72 5.57 -0.13
C LEU A 87 6.18 5.45 -0.59
N ARG A 88 7.11 6.08 0.12
CA ARG A 88 8.55 6.00 -0.17
C ARG A 88 9.05 4.57 -0.06
N ARG A 89 8.73 3.87 1.04
CA ARG A 89 9.10 2.46 1.23
C ARG A 89 8.46 1.54 0.20
N ALA A 90 7.18 1.75 -0.12
CA ALA A 90 6.50 0.99 -1.16
C ALA A 90 7.18 1.19 -2.52
N CYS A 91 7.56 2.42 -2.85
CA CYS A 91 8.29 2.74 -4.07
C CYS A 91 9.66 2.07 -4.09
N ASP A 92 10.46 2.14 -3.02
CA ASP A 92 11.80 1.52 -2.93
C ASP A 92 11.81 0.02 -3.25
N LEU A 93 10.70 -0.65 -2.98
CA LEU A 93 10.51 -2.08 -3.19
C LEU A 93 10.12 -2.46 -4.62
N THR A 94 9.80 -1.51 -5.50
CA THR A 94 9.16 -1.83 -6.80
C THR A 94 9.64 -1.03 -8.00
N GLU A 95 9.33 -1.56 -9.18
CA GLU A 95 9.43 -0.86 -10.47
C GLU A 95 8.12 -0.15 -10.85
N MET A 96 6.96 -0.64 -10.40
CA MET A 96 5.65 -0.04 -10.65
C MET A 96 4.79 -0.03 -9.39
N ILE A 97 4.12 1.08 -9.12
CA ILE A 97 3.19 1.19 -7.99
C ILE A 97 1.78 1.53 -8.48
N VAL A 98 0.81 0.80 -7.93
CA VAL A 98 -0.60 0.94 -8.22
C VAL A 98 -1.32 1.33 -6.93
N VAL A 99 -1.90 2.53 -6.89
CA VAL A 99 -2.49 3.08 -5.66
C VAL A 99 -3.97 3.39 -5.88
N GLU A 100 -4.84 3.03 -4.93
CA GLU A 100 -6.22 3.50 -4.89
C GLU A 100 -6.42 4.41 -3.66
N PRO A 101 -6.19 5.74 -3.77
CA PRO A 101 -6.38 6.65 -2.65
C PRO A 101 -7.85 6.78 -2.28
N GLN A 102 -8.16 6.66 -0.99
CA GLN A 102 -9.52 6.93 -0.54
C GLN A 102 -9.79 8.44 -0.49
N PRO A 103 -10.97 8.91 -0.96
CA PRO A 103 -11.30 10.33 -0.95
C PRO A 103 -11.43 10.88 0.48
N TRP A 104 -11.16 12.18 0.67
CA TRP A 104 -11.22 12.84 1.98
C TRP A 104 -12.52 12.63 2.76
N ARG A 105 -13.67 12.51 2.07
CA ARG A 105 -14.96 12.17 2.70
C ARG A 105 -14.93 10.87 3.51
N CYS A 106 -14.06 9.92 3.16
CA CYS A 106 -13.89 8.66 3.87
C CYS A 106 -13.21 8.86 5.24
N TYR A 107 -12.30 9.83 5.39
CA TYR A 107 -11.62 10.15 6.65
C TYR A 107 -12.64 10.56 7.72
N ARG A 108 -13.52 11.52 7.39
CA ARG A 108 -14.59 11.98 8.29
C ARG A 108 -15.56 10.86 8.64
N LYS A 109 -15.89 9.97 7.70
CA LYS A 109 -16.76 8.81 7.94
C LYS A 109 -16.11 7.82 8.90
N ALA A 110 -14.81 7.53 8.75
CA ALA A 110 -14.06 6.66 9.65
C ALA A 110 -14.02 7.22 11.08
N ALA A 111 -13.66 8.50 11.25
CA ALA A 111 -13.63 9.15 12.55
C ALA A 111 -15.00 9.17 13.24
N ARG A 112 -16.07 9.43 12.48
CA ARG A 112 -17.44 9.37 13.00
C ARG A 112 -17.85 7.96 13.44
N ARG A 113 -17.37 6.92 12.74
CA ARG A 113 -17.65 5.53 13.11
C ARG A 113 -17.03 5.18 14.45
N LEU A 114 -15.77 5.57 14.71
CA LEU A 114 -15.10 5.33 15.99
C LEU A 114 -15.82 6.04 17.14
N ARG A 115 -16.15 7.33 16.97
CA ARG A 115 -16.92 8.07 17.98
C ARG A 115 -18.26 7.43 18.33
N ARG A 116 -18.98 6.89 17.34
CA ARG A 116 -20.25 6.17 17.57
C ARG A 116 -20.07 4.85 18.32
N ALA A 117 -18.90 4.23 18.21
CA ALA A 117 -18.55 3.03 18.95
C ALA A 117 -18.01 3.33 20.36
N GLY A 118 -17.99 4.60 20.79
CA GLY A 118 -17.42 5.01 22.08
C GLY A 118 -15.89 4.96 22.11
N LEU A 119 -15.25 4.86 20.95
CA LEU A 119 -13.79 4.86 20.82
C LEU A 119 -13.29 6.27 20.51
N GLU A 120 -12.09 6.59 21.00
CA GLU A 120 -11.38 7.78 20.54
C GLU A 120 -11.18 7.73 19.01
N ALA A 121 -11.28 8.91 18.40
CA ALA A 121 -11.00 9.05 16.99
C ALA A 121 -9.48 9.04 16.74
N PHE A 122 -9.08 9.33 15.51
CA PHE A 122 -7.67 9.43 15.14
C PHE A 122 -7.06 10.71 15.72
N PRO A 123 -6.02 10.62 16.57
CA PRO A 123 -5.46 11.77 17.28
C PRO A 123 -4.88 12.81 16.31
N LEU A 124 -4.29 12.34 15.20
CA LEU A 124 -3.64 13.20 14.20
C LEU A 124 -4.61 13.83 13.20
N LEU A 125 -5.92 13.51 13.25
CA LEU A 125 -6.86 13.91 12.20
C LEU A 125 -6.92 15.43 11.98
N ASP A 126 -6.89 16.20 13.07
CA ASP A 126 -6.98 17.66 13.03
C ASP A 126 -5.62 18.32 12.68
N GLU A 127 -4.54 17.55 12.71
CA GLU A 127 -3.17 17.98 12.38
C GLU A 127 -2.79 17.70 10.92
N LEU A 128 -3.59 16.89 10.19
CA LEU A 128 -3.29 16.51 8.82
C LEU A 128 -3.25 17.73 7.88
N ARG A 129 -2.20 17.85 7.08
CA ARG A 129 -2.07 18.90 6.05
C ARG A 129 -2.49 18.40 4.68
N TYR A 130 -2.34 17.10 4.39
CA TYR A 130 -2.75 16.48 3.12
C TYR A 130 -4.25 16.22 3.04
N THR A 131 -5.03 17.29 3.21
CA THR A 131 -6.50 17.27 3.22
C THR A 131 -7.10 17.57 1.83
N GLY A 132 -8.35 17.19 1.61
CA GLY A 132 -9.07 17.50 0.37
C GLY A 132 -8.74 16.56 -0.79
N ASP A 133 -7.86 16.99 -1.71
CA ASP A 133 -7.51 16.23 -2.91
C ASP A 133 -6.43 15.19 -2.63
N THR A 134 -6.85 14.05 -2.07
CA THR A 134 -5.95 12.94 -1.72
C THR A 134 -5.24 12.33 -2.93
N ILE A 135 -5.82 12.44 -4.13
CA ILE A 135 -5.21 11.91 -5.37
C ILE A 135 -4.04 12.79 -5.77
N LYS A 136 -4.20 14.12 -5.70
CA LYS A 136 -3.10 15.05 -5.92
C LYS A 136 -1.98 14.85 -4.92
N HIS A 137 -2.28 14.74 -3.62
CA HIS A 137 -1.24 14.59 -2.58
C HIS A 137 -0.44 13.29 -2.75
N VAL A 138 -1.11 12.16 -2.96
CA VAL A 138 -0.42 10.89 -3.25
C VAL A 138 0.41 11.01 -4.53
N GLY A 139 -0.14 11.59 -5.60
CA GLY A 139 0.60 11.79 -6.85
C GLY A 139 1.83 12.69 -6.70
N ASP A 140 1.75 13.74 -5.89
CA ASP A 140 2.89 14.63 -5.59
C ASP A 140 4.00 13.89 -4.84
N VAL A 141 3.66 13.05 -3.85
CA VAL A 141 4.64 12.23 -3.13
C VAL A 141 5.34 11.26 -4.10
N LEU A 142 4.57 10.50 -4.88
CA LEU A 142 5.11 9.52 -5.83
C LEU A 142 6.06 10.18 -6.86
N THR A 143 5.70 11.36 -7.35
CA THR A 143 6.47 12.04 -8.42
C THR A 143 7.65 12.85 -7.92
N ARG A 144 7.50 13.57 -6.79
CA ARG A 144 8.50 14.51 -6.28
C ARG A 144 9.46 13.86 -5.30
N LEU A 145 8.97 12.95 -4.47
CA LEU A 145 9.77 12.33 -3.40
C LEU A 145 10.29 10.95 -3.80
N CYS A 146 9.57 10.21 -4.63
CA CYS A 146 9.94 8.83 -4.97
C CYS A 146 10.59 8.66 -6.35
N GLY A 147 10.57 9.68 -7.20
CA GLY A 147 11.14 9.60 -8.55
C GLY A 147 10.34 8.72 -9.52
N PHE A 148 9.04 8.56 -9.29
CA PHE A 148 8.15 7.85 -10.20
C PHE A 148 7.53 8.83 -11.21
N GLU A 149 7.03 8.30 -12.30
CA GLU A 149 6.26 9.02 -13.31
C GLU A 149 4.89 8.39 -13.51
N LYS A 150 3.92 9.23 -13.87
CA LYS A 150 2.54 8.80 -14.03
C LYS A 150 2.41 8.04 -15.35
N VAL A 151 1.94 6.80 -15.28
CA VAL A 151 1.60 6.01 -16.47
C VAL A 151 0.16 6.31 -16.88
N THR A 152 -0.81 6.04 -15.99
CA THR A 152 -2.24 6.25 -16.29
C THR A 152 -3.08 6.31 -15.00
N MET A 153 -4.36 6.64 -15.17
CA MET A 153 -5.38 6.58 -14.12
C MET A 153 -6.65 5.93 -14.66
N SER A 154 -7.31 5.11 -13.85
CA SER A 154 -8.60 4.52 -14.21
C SER A 154 -9.71 5.58 -14.22
N ALA A 155 -10.83 5.23 -14.86
CA ALA A 155 -12.10 5.91 -14.59
C ALA A 155 -12.49 5.77 -13.10
N ARG A 156 -13.40 6.63 -12.64
CA ARG A 156 -13.96 6.53 -11.29
C ARG A 156 -14.86 5.30 -11.20
N ASN A 157 -14.68 4.50 -10.15
CA ASN A 157 -15.62 3.43 -9.82
C ASN A 157 -16.90 3.97 -9.15
N GLU A 158 -17.84 3.09 -8.81
CA GLU A 158 -19.12 3.44 -8.17
C GLU A 158 -18.96 4.19 -6.84
N TRP A 159 -17.82 4.00 -6.15
CA TRP A 159 -17.49 4.71 -4.92
C TRP A 159 -16.75 6.02 -5.16
N GLY A 160 -16.60 6.43 -6.43
CA GLY A 160 -15.94 7.64 -6.90
C GLY A 160 -14.41 7.62 -6.78
N ARG A 161 -13.80 6.44 -6.65
CA ARG A 161 -12.34 6.26 -6.49
C ARG A 161 -11.68 5.94 -7.83
N MET A 162 -10.42 6.34 -7.98
CA MET A 162 -9.60 6.05 -9.14
C MET A 162 -8.39 5.22 -8.70
N VAL A 163 -7.95 4.32 -9.57
CA VAL A 163 -6.68 3.63 -9.46
C VAL A 163 -5.65 4.45 -10.21
N LEU A 164 -4.54 4.74 -9.56
CA LEU A 164 -3.41 5.48 -10.11
C LEU A 164 -2.27 4.51 -10.38
N ILE A 165 -1.66 4.59 -11.55
CA ILE A 165 -0.53 3.74 -11.95
C ILE A 165 0.67 4.63 -12.24
N TYR A 166 1.77 4.34 -11.55
CA TYR A 166 3.03 5.04 -11.66
C TYR A 166 4.17 4.04 -11.83
N GLU A 167 5.19 4.40 -12.61
CA GLU A 167 6.39 3.59 -12.81
C GLU A 167 7.65 4.35 -12.41
N ARG A 168 8.70 3.62 -12.02
CA ARG A 168 9.99 4.19 -11.67
C ARG A 168 10.62 4.81 -12.92
N ARG A 169 11.07 6.07 -12.83
CA ARG A 169 11.83 6.69 -13.92
C ARG A 169 13.11 5.90 -14.16
N ARG A 170 13.34 5.47 -15.39
CA ARG A 170 14.64 4.92 -15.78
C ARG A 170 15.67 6.05 -15.72
N GLN A 171 16.72 5.87 -14.93
CA GLN A 171 17.88 6.75 -15.02
C GLN A 171 18.54 6.48 -16.37
N SER A 172 18.44 7.45 -17.28
CA SER A 172 19.18 7.51 -18.54
C SER A 172 20.64 7.83 -18.31
#